data_AF-A0A143C7A5-F1
#
_entry.id   AF-A0A143C7A5-F1
#
_cell.length_a   1.000
_cell.length_b   1.000
_cell.length_c   1.000
_cell.angle_alpha   90.00
_cell.angle_beta   90.00
_cell.angle_gamma   90.00
#
_symmetry.space_group_name_H-M   'P 1'
#
loop_
_entity.id
_entity.type
_entity.pdbx_description
1 polymer ?
#
loop_
_entity_poly.entity_id
_entity_poly.type
_entity_poly.pdbx_seq_one_letter_code
_entity_poly.pdbx_strand_id
1 'polypeptide(L)'
;MSIFDDVIVGYGPEQIEDIEVHERPDGSSVIETVTCRPVRVWEKRRDGSLVELHDEAADAALDAFWAAVDNDEINDDDMENDR
;
A
#
# COMPACT_ATOMS: atom_id res chain seq x y z
N MET A 1 13.00 -18.37 2.77
CA MET A 1 13.08 -16.95 3.16
C MET A 1 11.78 -16.35 2.70
N SER A 2 10.98 -15.79 3.61
CA SER A 2 9.65 -15.30 3.27
C SER A 2 9.77 -13.92 2.64
N ILE A 3 8.88 -13.57 1.70
CA ILE A 3 8.80 -12.21 1.17
C ILE A 3 8.59 -11.19 2.30
N PHE A 4 7.92 -11.58 3.38
CA PHE A 4 7.73 -10.76 4.59
C PHE A 4 9.03 -10.42 5.33
N ASP A 5 10.11 -11.18 5.12
CA ASP A 5 11.43 -10.88 5.70
C ASP A 5 12.21 -9.84 4.86
N ASP A 6 11.88 -9.75 3.57
CA ASP A 6 12.64 -9.04 2.54
C ASP A 6 12.03 -7.69 2.19
N VAL A 7 10.71 -7.52 2.31
CA VAL A 7 10.01 -6.28 1.97
C VAL A 7 9.10 -5.77 3.09
N ILE A 8 8.94 -4.45 3.13
CA ILE A 8 7.95 -3.75 3.96
C ILE A 8 6.95 -3.10 3.01
N VAL A 9 5.66 -3.35 3.21
CA VAL A 9 4.57 -2.71 2.48
C VAL A 9 3.81 -1.80 3.45
N GLY A 10 3.54 -0.56 3.03
CA GLY A 10 2.82 0.41 3.86
C GLY A 10 2.26 1.57 3.08
N TYR A 11 1.62 2.50 3.78
CA TYR A 11 1.08 3.72 3.17
C TYR A 11 2.07 4.87 3.29
N GLY A 12 2.24 5.59 2.17
CA GLY A 12 2.92 6.88 2.14
C GLY A 12 2.10 7.99 2.80
N PRO A 13 2.65 9.22 2.83
CA PRO A 13 1.92 10.39 3.29
C PRO A 13 0.71 10.64 2.36
N GLU A 14 -0.31 11.26 2.93
CA GLU A 14 -1.48 11.72 2.18
C GLU A 14 -1.06 12.76 1.13
N GLN A 15 -1.56 12.59 -0.09
CA GLN A 15 -1.27 13.44 -1.24
C GLN A 15 -2.58 13.97 -1.82
N ILE A 16 -2.54 15.20 -2.35
CA ILE A 16 -3.66 15.78 -3.08
C ILE A 16 -3.58 15.27 -4.53
N GLU A 17 -4.65 14.64 -5.01
CA GLU A 17 -4.79 14.26 -6.41
C GLU A 17 -5.52 15.31 -7.22
N ASP A 18 -6.54 15.93 -6.63
CA ASP A 18 -7.38 16.89 -7.34
C ASP A 18 -7.91 18.00 -6.42
N ILE A 19 -8.17 19.16 -7.01
CA ILE A 19 -8.73 20.33 -6.36
C ILE A 19 -9.78 20.94 -7.28
N GLU A 20 -11.03 20.90 -6.86
CA GLU A 20 -12.13 21.56 -7.54
C GLU A 20 -12.61 22.79 -6.76
N VAL A 21 -12.92 23.87 -7.47
CA VAL A 21 -13.50 25.08 -6.89
C VAL A 21 -14.91 25.24 -7.41
N HIS A 22 -15.88 25.15 -6.51
CA HIS A 22 -17.29 25.27 -6.80
C HIS A 22 -17.79 26.66 -6.42
N GLU A 23 -18.17 27.46 -7.40
CA GLU A 23 -18.87 28.73 -7.16
C GLU A 23 -20.33 28.47 -6.77
N ARG A 24 -20.79 29.14 -5.72
CA ARG A 24 -22.17 29.06 -5.25
C ARG A 24 -22.98 30.25 -5.76
N PRO A 25 -24.31 30.09 -5.91
CA PRO A 25 -25.19 31.18 -6.36
C PRO A 25 -25.19 32.42 -5.45
N ASP A 26 -24.74 32.30 -4.20
CA ASP A 26 -24.59 33.40 -3.24
C ASP A 26 -23.28 34.19 -3.41
N GLY A 27 -22.45 33.82 -4.40
CA GLY A 27 -21.15 34.44 -4.68
C GLY A 27 -20.01 33.93 -3.79
N SER A 28 -20.25 32.95 -2.92
CA SER A 28 -19.20 32.26 -2.18
C SER A 28 -18.61 31.09 -2.99
N SER A 29 -17.44 30.59 -2.61
CA SER A 29 -16.81 29.42 -3.24
C SER A 29 -16.51 28.34 -2.22
N VAL A 30 -16.56 27.09 -2.65
CA VAL A 30 -16.12 25.92 -1.88
C VAL A 30 -14.93 25.30 -2.60
N ILE A 31 -13.94 24.88 -1.83
CA ILE A 31 -12.82 24.08 -2.33
C ILE A 31 -13.08 22.64 -1.91
N GLU A 32 -13.15 21.76 -2.89
CA GLU A 32 -13.17 20.32 -2.71
C GLU A 32 -11.80 19.77 -3.07
N THR A 33 -11.26 18.89 -2.23
CA THR A 33 -9.94 18.28 -2.45
C THR A 33 -10.08 16.76 -2.41
N VAL A 34 -9.62 16.09 -3.45
CA VAL A 34 -9.47 14.64 -3.47
C VAL A 34 -8.05 14.31 -3.00
N THR A 35 -7.95 13.41 -2.03
CA THR A 35 -6.65 12.98 -1.49
C THR A 35 -6.52 11.46 -1.52
N CYS A 36 -5.30 10.99 -1.70
CA CYS A 36 -4.96 9.56 -1.69
C CYS A 36 -3.77 9.29 -0.76
N ARG A 37 -3.63 8.04 -0.31
CA ARG A 37 -2.44 7.56 0.40
C ARG A 37 -1.82 6.44 -0.44
N PRO A 38 -0.74 6.71 -1.19
CA PRO A 38 -0.17 5.71 -2.07
C PRO A 38 0.44 4.58 -1.26
N VAL A 39 0.23 3.34 -1.73
CA VAL A 39 0.98 2.19 -1.23
C VAL A 39 2.45 2.36 -1.64
N ARG A 40 3.35 2.03 -0.73
CA ARG A 40 4.79 2.08 -0.93
C ARG A 40 5.41 0.77 -0.47
N VAL A 41 6.47 0.38 -1.16
CA VAL A 41 7.20 -0.86 -0.92
C VAL A 41 8.67 -0.53 -0.66
N TRP A 42 9.25 -1.09 0.39
CA TRP A 42 10.66 -0.93 0.73
C TRP A 42 11.36 -2.28 0.79
N GLU A 43 12.48 -2.41 0.09
CA GLU A 43 13.39 -3.55 0.21
C GLU A 43 14.27 -3.38 1.44
N LYS A 44 14.34 -4.42 2.27
CA LYS A 44 15.25 -4.50 3.41
C LYS A 44 16.58 -5.10 2.96
N ARG A 45 17.63 -4.29 2.95
CA ARG A 45 18.97 -4.74 2.60
C ARG A 45 19.65 -5.45 3.77
N ARG A 46 20.68 -6.23 3.45
CA ARG A 46 21.46 -7.01 4.45
C ARG A 46 22.16 -6.14 5.49
N ASP A 47 22.45 -4.89 5.18
CA ASP A 47 23.02 -3.92 6.10
C ASP A 47 21.97 -3.26 7.02
N GLY A 48 20.69 -3.64 6.88
CA GLY A 48 19.57 -3.08 7.63
C GLY A 48 19.02 -1.78 7.05
N SER A 49 19.56 -1.28 5.93
CA SER A 49 18.99 -0.13 5.24
C SER A 49 17.72 -0.50 4.49
N LEU A 50 16.84 0.49 4.32
CA LEU A 50 15.62 0.38 3.53
C LEU A 50 15.78 1.17 2.24
N VAL A 51 15.38 0.58 1.12
CA VAL A 51 15.32 1.27 -0.17
C VAL A 51 13.92 1.17 -0.72
N GLU A 52 13.32 2.32 -0.98
CA GLU A 52 12.01 2.39 -1.61
C GLU A 52 12.11 1.84 -3.04
N LEU A 53 11.23 0.90 -3.35
CA LEU A 53 11.05 0.38 -4.70
C LEU A 53 10.05 1.26 -5.45
N HIS A 54 10.25 1.35 -6.76
CA HIS A 54 9.41 2.15 -7.65
C HIS A 54 9.07 1.36 -8.91
N ASP A 55 8.01 1.78 -9.58
CA ASP A 55 7.56 1.24 -10.88
C ASP A 55 7.45 -0.30 -10.86
N GLU A 56 7.91 -0.97 -11.91
CA GLU A 56 7.84 -2.42 -12.09
C GLU A 56 8.43 -3.22 -10.91
N ALA A 57 9.45 -2.68 -10.22
CA ALA A 57 10.05 -3.35 -9.07
C ALA A 57 9.14 -3.31 -7.83
N ALA A 58 8.40 -2.21 -7.64
CA ALA A 58 7.41 -2.11 -6.59
C ALA A 58 6.22 -3.03 -6.87
N ASP A 59 5.74 -3.04 -8.11
CA ASP A 59 4.60 -3.87 -8.54
C ASP A 59 4.92 -5.36 -8.34
N ALA A 60 6.07 -5.82 -8.82
CA ALA A 60 6.48 -7.22 -8.66
C ALA A 60 6.63 -7.64 -7.19
N ALA A 61 7.15 -6.76 -6.35
CA ALA A 61 7.27 -7.02 -4.91
C ALA A 61 5.90 -7.03 -4.21
N LEU A 62 4.98 -6.15 -4.62
CA LEU A 62 3.62 -6.07 -4.07
C LEU A 62 2.79 -7.31 -4.47
N ASP A 63 2.89 -7.75 -5.72
CA ASP A 63 2.26 -8.98 -6.20
C ASP A 63 2.76 -10.21 -5.42
N ALA A 64 4.07 -10.32 -5.22
CA ALA A 64 4.66 -11.40 -4.43
C ALA A 64 4.24 -11.34 -2.95
N PHE A 65 4.12 -10.13 -2.38
CA PHE A 65 3.63 -9.93 -1.03
C PHE A 65 2.19 -10.42 -0.87
N TRP A 66 1.26 -9.99 -1.74
CA TRP A 66 -0.14 -10.41 -1.64
C TRP A 66 -0.33 -11.89 -1.95
N ALA A 67 0.40 -12.45 -2.92
CA ALA A 67 0.40 -13.89 -3.16
C ALA A 67 0.86 -14.68 -1.93
N ALA A 68 1.77 -14.14 -1.11
CA ALA A 68 2.16 -14.77 0.14
C ALA A 68 1.09 -14.63 1.23
N VAL A 69 0.42 -13.46 1.34
CA VAL A 69 -0.70 -13.25 2.28
C VAL A 69 -1.83 -14.24 1.98
N ASP A 70 -2.25 -14.35 0.72
CA ASP A 70 -3.32 -15.26 0.31
C ASP A 70 -2.98 -16.72 0.64
N ASN A 71 -1.72 -17.13 0.45
CA ASN A 71 -1.28 -18.48 0.81
C ASN A 71 -1.18 -18.71 2.32
N ASP A 72 -0.82 -17.69 3.11
CA ASP A 72 -0.74 -17.80 4.57
C ASP A 72 -2.15 -17.88 5.19
N GLU A 73 -3.11 -17.09 4.70
CA GLU A 73 -4.51 -17.14 5.12
C GLU A 73 -5.16 -18.50 4.80
N ILE A 74 -4.86 -19.09 3.64
CA ILE A 74 -5.36 -20.44 3.28
C ILE A 74 -4.80 -21.53 4.21
N ASN A 75 -3.57 -21.39 4.71
CA ASN A 75 -2.94 -22.40 5.57
C ASN A 75 -3.40 -22.32 7.03
N ASP A 76 -3.89 -21.17 7.50
CA ASP A 76 -4.42 -21.02 8.86
C ASP A 76 -5.85 -21.58 9.02
N ASP A 77 -6.68 -21.58 7.97
CA ASP A 77 -8.05 -22.12 8.00
C ASP A 77 -8.11 -23.66 8.06
N ASP A 78 -7.06 -24.38 7.64
CA ASP A 78 -7.00 -25.85 7.63
C ASP A 78 -6.59 -26.46 8.99
N MET A 79 -6.31 -25.66 10.03
CA MET A 79 -5.89 -26.15 11.36
C MET A 79 -7.00 -26.17 12.44
N GLU A 80 -8.22 -25.71 12.16
CA GLU A 80 -9.28 -25.62 13.19
C GLU A 80 -10.23 -26.83 13.29
N ASN A 81 -10.10 -27.90 12.49
CA ASN A 81 -11.12 -28.96 12.45
C ASN A 81 -10.75 -30.32 13.08
N ASP A 82 -9.96 -30.33 14.16
CA ASP A 82 -9.62 -31.55 14.94
C ASP A 82 -10.04 -31.44 16.43
N ARG A 83 -11.33 -31.15 16.69
CA ARG A 83 -11.92 -31.24 18.05
C ARG A 83 -13.25 -31.97 18.12
#